data_AF-A0A7Y5WNJ0-F1
#
_entry.id   AF-A0A7Y5WNJ0-F1
#
_cell.length_a   1.000
_cell.length_b   1.000
_cell.length_c   1.000
_cell.angle_alpha   90.00
_cell.angle_beta   90.00
_cell.angle_gamma   90.00
#
_symmetry.space_group_name_H-M   'P 1'
#
loop_
_entity.id
_entity.type
_entity.pdbx_description
1 polymer ?
#
loop_
_entity_poly.entity_id
_entity_poly.type
_entity_poly.pdbx_seq_one_letter_code
_entity_poly.pdbx_strand_id
1 'polypeptide(L)'
;MLHLSAERLAALADDEPTTTEGEHLARCATCARERTAHRSLRSLSAGERFTAQGAGAPLTSWESLLPALREQGLVSTAPVAPDTELRVIPLRRRAFGQASWLRAAAGLLVAAVGIMAGRVSAGATAIPGLSRAGVDTLVRAVADTLPVFHSTSDALAALTRYEQGYQAAAAFLAEQDTASRMQGREAYEARLATLDQVAEVARQGLQGAPYDPVINRYYLTTLSARQAALRQLSTTLPPNVQMGGY
;
A
#
# COMPACT_ATOMS: atom_id res chain seq x y z
N MET A 1 -15.01 -1.85 -43.68
CA MET A 1 -15.51 -3.16 -43.22
C MET A 1 -15.96 -3.00 -41.78
N LEU A 2 -17.12 -3.55 -41.41
CA LEU A 2 -17.58 -3.52 -40.02
C LEU A 2 -16.77 -4.54 -39.22
N HIS A 3 -16.18 -4.11 -38.11
CA HIS A 3 -15.45 -4.96 -37.19
C HIS A 3 -16.42 -5.76 -36.30
N LEU A 4 -15.97 -6.90 -35.79
CA LEU A 4 -16.67 -7.60 -34.70
C LEU A 4 -16.61 -6.73 -33.43
N SER A 5 -17.63 -6.82 -32.58
CA SER A 5 -17.63 -6.10 -31.31
C SER A 5 -16.56 -6.66 -30.36
N ALA A 6 -16.10 -5.83 -29.43
CA ALA A 6 -15.10 -6.23 -28.44
C ALA A 6 -15.59 -7.40 -27.58
N GLU A 7 -16.87 -7.41 -27.21
CA GLU A 7 -17.49 -8.51 -26.44
C GLU A 7 -17.48 -9.82 -27.24
N ARG A 8 -17.76 -9.76 -28.55
CA ARG A 8 -17.71 -10.95 -29.40
C ARG A 8 -16.28 -11.45 -29.62
N LEU A 9 -15.31 -10.56 -29.77
CA LEU A 9 -13.90 -10.90 -29.86
C LEU A 9 -13.36 -11.53 -28.57
N ALA A 10 -13.82 -11.06 -27.42
CA ALA A 10 -13.52 -11.65 -26.12
C ALA A 10 -14.12 -13.06 -25.98
N ALA A 11 -15.38 -13.27 -26.42
CA ALA A 11 -16.01 -14.60 -26.43
C ALA A 11 -15.27 -15.59 -27.35
N LEU A 12 -14.85 -15.15 -28.55
CA LEU A 12 -14.09 -15.94 -29.51
C LEU A 12 -12.65 -16.28 -29.07
N ALA A 13 -12.21 -15.81 -27.90
CA ALA A 13 -10.99 -16.28 -27.28
C ALA A 13 -11.13 -17.74 -26.80
N ASP A 14 -12.33 -18.11 -26.34
CA ASP A 14 -12.69 -19.44 -25.82
C ASP A 14 -13.52 -20.27 -26.80
N ASP A 15 -14.43 -19.60 -27.52
CA ASP A 15 -15.34 -20.27 -28.44
C ASP A 15 -14.71 -20.49 -29.81
N GLU A 16 -15.13 -21.56 -30.49
CA GLU A 16 -14.81 -21.79 -31.89
C GLU A 16 -15.59 -20.78 -32.76
N PRO A 17 -14.93 -20.04 -33.66
CA PRO A 17 -15.59 -19.08 -34.51
C PRO A 17 -16.50 -19.80 -35.49
N THR A 18 -17.65 -19.17 -35.76
CA THR A 18 -18.49 -19.60 -36.88
C THR A 18 -17.72 -19.42 -38.20
N THR A 19 -18.16 -20.09 -39.27
CA THR A 19 -17.49 -20.02 -40.58
C THR A 19 -17.34 -18.58 -41.09
N THR A 20 -18.36 -17.74 -40.89
CA THR A 20 -18.35 -16.33 -41.30
C THR A 20 -17.39 -15.48 -40.44
N GLU A 21 -17.29 -15.75 -39.15
CA GLU A 21 -16.35 -15.09 -38.24
C GLU A 21 -14.91 -15.51 -38.52
N GLY A 22 -14.67 -16.79 -38.82
CA GLY A 22 -13.36 -17.30 -39.22
C GLY A 22 -12.86 -16.63 -40.51
N GLU A 23 -13.74 -16.52 -41.50
CA GLU A 23 -13.47 -15.78 -42.72
C GLU A 23 -13.19 -14.29 -42.49
N HIS A 24 -13.94 -13.65 -41.57
CA HIS A 24 -13.69 -12.26 -41.20
C HIS A 24 -12.33 -12.10 -40.52
N LEU A 25 -11.99 -12.96 -39.56
CA LEU A 25 -10.71 -12.94 -38.85
C LEU A 25 -9.52 -13.20 -39.78
N ALA A 26 -9.70 -14.01 -40.83
CA ALA A 26 -8.67 -14.21 -41.85
C ALA A 26 -8.38 -12.96 -42.70
N ARG A 27 -9.39 -12.08 -42.88
CA ARG A 27 -9.27 -10.87 -43.71
C ARG A 27 -9.01 -9.60 -42.91
N CYS A 28 -9.40 -9.55 -41.64
CA CYS A 28 -9.30 -8.37 -40.79
C CYS A 28 -8.17 -8.50 -39.76
N ALA A 29 -7.01 -7.90 -40.08
CA ALA A 29 -5.83 -7.95 -39.22
C ALA A 29 -6.06 -7.31 -37.82
N THR A 30 -6.93 -6.31 -37.72
CA THR A 30 -7.26 -5.67 -36.42
C THR A 30 -7.99 -6.64 -35.50
N CYS A 31 -9.08 -7.25 -35.98
CA CYS A 31 -9.84 -8.24 -35.20
C CYS A 31 -9.02 -9.49 -34.89
N ALA A 32 -8.13 -9.92 -35.79
CA ALA A 32 -7.22 -11.03 -35.54
C ALA A 32 -6.20 -10.73 -34.42
N ARG A 33 -5.63 -9.52 -34.41
CA ARG A 33 -4.71 -9.07 -33.34
C ARG A 33 -5.42 -8.99 -31.99
N GLU A 34 -6.63 -8.43 -31.98
CA GLU A 34 -7.42 -8.27 -30.75
C GLU A 34 -7.83 -9.63 -30.16
N ARG A 35 -8.28 -10.59 -30.99
CA ARG A 35 -8.52 -11.97 -30.55
C ARG A 35 -7.26 -12.63 -29.99
N THR A 36 -6.11 -12.42 -30.63
CA THR A 36 -4.83 -12.95 -30.15
C THR A 36 -4.45 -12.33 -28.79
N ALA A 37 -4.67 -11.03 -28.60
CA ALA A 37 -4.43 -10.37 -27.32
C ALA A 37 -5.32 -10.96 -26.20
N HIS A 38 -6.61 -11.19 -26.46
CA HIS A 38 -7.50 -11.84 -25.49
C HIS A 38 -7.04 -13.27 -25.14
N ARG A 39 -6.58 -14.06 -26.13
CA ARG A 39 -6.02 -15.39 -25.88
C ARG A 39 -4.75 -15.35 -25.03
N SER A 40 -3.85 -14.40 -25.29
CA SER A 40 -2.61 -14.24 -24.53
C SER A 40 -2.88 -13.83 -23.08
N LEU A 41 -3.81 -12.89 -22.85
CA LEU A 41 -4.22 -12.51 -21.49
C LEU A 41 -4.79 -13.70 -20.73
N ARG A 42 -5.60 -14.53 -21.40
CA ARG A 42 -6.14 -15.74 -20.80
C ARG A 42 -5.05 -16.76 -20.48
N SER A 43 -4.11 -17.03 -21.40
CA SER A 43 -3.03 -17.99 -21.14
C SER A 43 -2.16 -17.54 -19.97
N LEU A 44 -1.87 -16.24 -19.85
CA LEU A 44 -1.17 -15.68 -18.70
C LEU A 44 -1.96 -15.88 -17.41
N SER A 45 -3.26 -15.55 -17.41
CA SER A 45 -4.13 -15.76 -16.23
C SER A 45 -4.24 -17.23 -15.81
N ALA A 46 -4.24 -18.16 -16.77
CA ALA A 46 -4.28 -19.59 -16.49
C ALA A 46 -2.94 -20.10 -15.95
N GLY A 47 -1.82 -19.57 -16.46
CA GLY A 47 -0.48 -19.83 -15.94
C GLY A 47 -0.29 -19.33 -14.51
N GLU A 48 -0.80 -18.14 -14.19
CA GLU A 48 -0.79 -17.60 -12.83
C GLU A 48 -1.62 -18.46 -11.87
N ARG A 49 -2.82 -18.89 -12.29
CA ARG A 49 -3.64 -19.83 -11.48
C ARG A 49 -2.91 -21.15 -11.25
N PHE A 50 -2.35 -21.75 -12.31
CA PHE A 50 -1.60 -23.00 -12.19
C PHE A 50 -0.37 -22.87 -11.28
N THR A 51 0.34 -21.74 -11.35
CA THR A 51 1.47 -21.44 -10.46
C THR A 51 1.00 -21.24 -9.02
N ALA A 52 -0.13 -20.55 -8.81
CA ALA A 52 -0.75 -20.38 -7.50
C ALA A 52 -1.31 -21.70 -6.93
N GLN A 53 -1.81 -22.61 -7.76
CA GLN A 53 -2.24 -23.96 -7.36
C GLN A 53 -1.06 -24.92 -7.13
N GLY A 54 0.05 -24.74 -7.83
CA GLY A 54 1.29 -25.51 -7.64
C GLY A 54 2.09 -25.06 -6.42
N ALA A 55 1.97 -23.80 -6.02
CA ALA A 55 2.55 -23.23 -4.80
C ALA A 55 1.68 -23.52 -3.56
N GLY A 56 1.38 -24.78 -3.28
CA GLY A 56 0.71 -25.21 -2.05
C GLY A 56 -0.76 -24.77 -1.94
N ALA A 57 -1.45 -25.31 -0.93
CA ALA A 57 -2.86 -25.01 -0.67
C ALA A 57 -3.10 -23.49 -0.61
N PRO A 58 -4.25 -23.00 -1.14
CA PRO A 58 -4.50 -21.57 -1.21
C PRO A 58 -4.33 -20.94 0.18
N LEU A 59 -3.64 -19.79 0.24
CA LEU A 59 -3.43 -19.00 1.46
C LEU A 59 -4.76 -18.48 2.07
N THR A 60 -5.90 -18.85 1.46
CA THR A 60 -7.24 -18.50 1.90
C THR A 60 -7.76 -19.38 3.02
N SER A 61 -7.15 -20.56 3.28
CA SER A 61 -7.50 -21.36 4.46
C SER A 61 -6.57 -21.01 5.61
N TRP A 62 -7.10 -20.45 6.68
CA TRP A 62 -6.36 -20.15 7.90
C TRP A 62 -5.59 -21.39 8.42
N GLU A 63 -6.18 -22.58 8.25
CA GLU A 63 -5.61 -23.87 8.62
C GLU A 63 -4.31 -24.21 7.89
N SER A 64 -4.10 -23.75 6.65
CA SER A 64 -2.86 -23.99 5.90
C SER A 64 -1.73 -23.03 6.32
N LEU A 65 -2.08 -21.84 6.81
CA LEU A 65 -1.13 -20.83 7.30
C LEU A 65 -0.68 -21.10 8.74
N LEU A 66 -1.55 -21.70 9.54
CA LEU A 66 -1.34 -21.90 10.97
C LEU A 66 -0.05 -22.67 11.33
N PRO A 67 0.37 -23.73 10.61
CA PRO A 67 1.63 -24.43 10.89
C PRO A 67 2.85 -23.53 10.67
N ALA A 68 2.91 -22.81 9.54
CA ALA A 68 4.02 -21.90 9.24
C ALA A 68 4.10 -20.73 10.23
N LEU A 69 2.95 -20.19 10.64
CA LEU A 69 2.88 -19.12 11.65
C LEU A 69 3.29 -19.61 13.05
N ARG A 70 3.07 -20.89 13.38
CA ARG A 70 3.57 -21.51 14.63
C ARG A 70 5.06 -21.75 14.59
N GLU A 71 5.60 -22.20 13.46
CA GLU A 71 7.05 -22.33 13.26
C GLU A 71 7.76 -20.98 13.37
N GLN A 72 7.13 -19.91 12.89
CA GLN A 72 7.62 -18.54 13.03
C GLN A 72 7.36 -17.93 14.43
N GLY A 73 6.72 -18.67 15.34
CA GLY A 73 6.44 -18.25 16.71
C GLY A 73 5.41 -17.13 16.85
N LEU A 74 4.66 -16.84 15.79
CA LEU A 74 3.64 -15.78 15.75
C LEU A 74 2.31 -16.21 16.37
N VAL A 75 2.08 -17.52 16.52
CA VAL A 75 0.90 -18.09 17.18
C VAL A 75 1.33 -19.03 18.30
N SER A 76 0.90 -18.73 19.52
CA SER A 76 1.18 -19.59 20.68
C SER A 76 0.32 -20.86 20.67
N THR A 77 0.94 -22.02 20.88
CA THR A 77 0.28 -23.34 20.94
C THR A 77 -0.05 -23.81 22.35
N ALA A 78 0.24 -23.00 23.37
CA ALA A 78 -0.01 -23.39 24.75
C ALA A 78 -1.53 -23.38 25.04
N PRO A 79 -2.10 -24.43 25.66
CA PRO A 79 -3.46 -24.35 26.17
C PRO A 79 -3.50 -23.25 27.24
N VAL A 80 -4.41 -22.29 27.07
CA VAL A 80 -4.65 -21.25 28.08
C VAL A 80 -5.32 -21.93 29.26
N ALA A 81 -4.52 -22.35 30.24
CA ALA A 81 -5.01 -22.74 31.54
C ALA A 81 -5.53 -21.48 32.26
N PRO A 82 -6.69 -21.53 32.92
CA PRO A 82 -7.38 -20.33 33.39
C PRO A 82 -6.72 -19.64 34.59
N ASP A 83 -5.67 -20.20 35.18
CA ASP A 83 -4.95 -19.59 36.30
C ASP A 83 -3.48 -20.03 36.28
N THR A 84 -2.63 -19.36 35.50
CA THR A 84 -1.18 -19.59 35.66
C THR A 84 -0.37 -18.36 35.28
N GLU A 85 0.37 -17.86 36.27
CA GLU A 85 1.35 -16.78 36.19
C GLU A 85 2.29 -16.94 34.99
N LEU A 86 2.58 -15.81 34.31
CA LEU A 86 3.42 -15.74 33.11
C LEU A 86 4.77 -16.48 33.31
N ARG A 87 4.90 -17.65 32.70
CA ARG A 87 6.18 -18.37 32.62
C ARG A 87 6.99 -17.84 31.44
N VAL A 88 7.96 -16.98 31.75
CA VAL A 88 8.93 -16.46 30.77
C VAL A 88 9.88 -17.58 30.34
N ILE A 89 9.91 -17.90 29.04
CA ILE A 89 10.86 -18.85 28.45
C ILE A 89 12.14 -18.08 28.07
N PRO A 90 13.31 -18.35 28.68
CA PRO A 90 14.53 -17.65 28.30
C PRO A 90 15.12 -18.22 27.00
N LEU A 91 15.23 -17.36 25.98
CA LEU A 91 15.98 -17.65 24.76
C LEU A 91 17.47 -17.75 25.07
N ARG A 92 18.01 -18.97 25.11
CA ARG A 92 19.43 -19.23 25.35
C ARG A 92 20.24 -18.93 24.08
N ARG A 93 20.73 -17.69 23.93
CA ARG A 93 21.70 -17.34 22.87
C ARG A 93 23.08 -17.92 23.21
N ARG A 94 23.59 -18.75 22.29
CA ARG A 94 24.96 -19.29 22.28
C ARG A 94 25.92 -18.12 22.00
N ALA A 95 26.56 -17.61 23.05
CA ALA A 95 27.50 -16.50 22.95
C ALA A 95 28.91 -17.04 22.62
N PHE A 96 29.35 -16.82 21.38
CA PHE A 96 30.79 -16.72 21.11
C PHE A 96 31.25 -15.32 21.49
N GLY A 97 32.31 -15.27 22.31
CA GLY A 97 33.37 -14.26 22.32
C GLY A 97 32.96 -12.79 22.45
N GLN A 98 33.47 -12.17 23.52
CA GLN A 98 33.54 -10.72 23.74
C GLN A 98 32.25 -10.08 24.27
N ALA A 99 32.23 -9.84 25.58
CA ALA A 99 31.77 -8.57 26.17
C ALA A 99 31.56 -8.71 27.69
N SER A 100 32.66 -8.85 28.45
CA SER A 100 32.60 -8.72 29.91
C SER A 100 32.15 -7.31 30.35
N TRP A 101 32.31 -6.29 29.49
CA TRP A 101 31.90 -4.92 29.80
C TRP A 101 30.43 -4.59 29.48
N LEU A 102 29.79 -5.28 28.52
CA LEU A 102 28.34 -5.15 28.28
C LEU A 102 27.49 -5.83 29.36
N ARG A 103 28.07 -6.73 30.18
CA ARG A 103 27.35 -7.40 31.27
C ARG A 103 27.03 -6.45 32.44
N ALA A 104 27.86 -5.45 32.69
CA ALA A 104 27.60 -4.45 33.73
C ALA A 104 26.44 -3.51 33.33
N ALA A 105 26.39 -3.08 32.06
CA ALA A 105 25.30 -2.29 31.53
C ALA A 105 23.97 -3.07 31.46
N ALA A 106 24.02 -4.34 31.07
CA ALA A 106 22.85 -5.22 31.09
C ALA A 106 22.33 -5.48 32.51
N GLY A 107 23.21 -5.59 33.52
CA GLY A 107 22.81 -5.75 34.92
C GLY A 107 22.03 -4.55 35.47
N LEU A 108 22.45 -3.33 35.14
CA LEU A 108 21.73 -2.11 35.51
C LEU A 108 20.35 -2.00 34.83
N LEU A 109 20.24 -2.43 33.57
CA LEU A 109 18.95 -2.47 32.86
C LEU A 109 18.00 -3.50 33.46
N VAL A 110 18.49 -4.68 33.84
CA VAL A 110 17.67 -5.71 34.50
C VAL A 110 17.21 -5.25 35.89
N ALA A 111 18.08 -4.57 36.65
CA ALA A 111 17.71 -3.99 37.93
C ALA A 111 16.64 -2.88 37.77
N ALA A 112 16.78 -2.01 36.77
CA ALA A 112 15.80 -0.95 36.48
C ALA A 112 14.43 -1.52 36.07
N VAL A 113 14.41 -2.57 35.26
CA VAL A 113 13.18 -3.27 34.85
C VAL A 113 12.53 -4.01 36.03
N GLY A 114 13.33 -4.67 36.88
CA GLY A 114 12.83 -5.33 38.09
C GLY A 114 12.23 -4.35 39.11
N ILE A 115 12.84 -3.18 39.28
CA ILE A 115 12.31 -2.12 40.15
C ILE A 115 10.99 -1.56 39.59
N MET A 116 10.86 -1.35 38.28
CA MET A 116 9.58 -0.94 37.67
C MET A 116 8.47 -1.98 37.88
N ALA A 117 8.77 -3.25 37.61
CA ALA A 117 7.79 -4.34 37.72
C ALA A 117 7.31 -4.57 39.16
N GLY A 118 8.22 -4.49 40.14
CA GLY A 118 7.88 -4.57 41.56
C GLY A 118 6.97 -3.44 42.03
N ARG A 119 7.14 -2.22 41.49
CA ARG A 119 6.29 -1.08 41.83
C ARG A 119 4.88 -1.20 41.25
N VAL A 120 4.75 -1.65 39.99
CA VAL A 120 3.45 -1.89 39.35
C VAL A 120 2.66 -2.96 40.09
N SER A 121 3.34 -4.02 40.55
CA SER A 121 2.71 -5.09 41.34
C SER A 121 2.29 -4.63 42.74
N ALA A 122 3.01 -3.66 43.34
CA ALA A 122 2.64 -3.02 44.60
C ALA A 122 1.58 -1.91 44.45
N GLY A 123 0.98 -1.75 43.26
CA GLY A 123 -0.06 -0.75 42.98
C GLY A 123 0.45 0.68 42.76
N ALA A 124 1.76 0.89 42.65
CA ALA A 124 2.38 2.17 42.34
C ALA A 124 2.72 2.30 40.84
N THR A 125 2.86 3.52 40.32
CA THR A 125 3.18 3.75 38.91
C THR A 125 4.61 3.37 38.53
N ALA A 126 4.78 2.91 37.28
CA ALA A 126 6.03 2.36 36.73
C ALA A 126 7.16 3.39 36.62
N ILE A 127 6.85 4.69 36.46
CA ILE A 127 7.84 5.75 36.33
C ILE A 127 7.83 6.60 37.62
N PRO A 128 8.99 6.77 38.31
CA PRO A 128 9.05 7.62 39.50
C PRO A 128 8.61 9.04 39.16
N GLY A 129 7.57 9.54 39.84
CA GLY A 129 7.07 10.91 39.66
C GLY A 129 5.91 11.08 38.68
N LEU A 130 5.52 10.07 37.90
CA LEU A 130 4.32 10.11 37.06
C LEU A 130 3.20 9.31 37.72
N SER A 131 2.14 9.99 38.15
CA SER A 131 0.95 9.33 38.70
C SER A 131 0.14 8.64 37.60
N ARG A 132 -0.76 7.70 37.95
CA ARG A 132 -1.68 7.06 37.00
C ARG A 132 -2.54 8.11 36.27
N ALA A 133 -2.85 9.21 36.96
CA ALA A 133 -3.46 10.39 36.38
C ALA A 133 -2.61 11.04 35.28
N GLY A 134 -1.26 10.98 35.34
CA GLY A 134 -0.38 11.50 34.28
C GLY A 134 -0.43 10.69 32.97
N VAL A 135 -0.65 9.37 33.06
CA VAL A 135 -0.85 8.52 31.86
C VAL A 135 -2.21 8.79 31.23
N ASP A 136 -3.26 8.92 32.05
CA ASP A 136 -4.60 9.32 31.58
C ASP A 136 -4.59 10.74 30.97
N THR A 137 -3.79 11.66 31.50
CA THR A 137 -3.60 13.00 30.92
C THR A 137 -2.89 12.94 29.57
N LEU A 138 -1.93 12.04 29.34
CA LEU A 138 -1.28 11.90 28.03
C LEU A 138 -2.20 11.27 26.99
N VAL A 139 -2.96 10.24 27.35
CA VAL A 139 -3.97 9.64 26.45
C VAL A 139 -5.08 10.64 26.14
N ARG A 140 -5.53 11.41 27.13
CA ARG A 140 -6.49 12.51 26.94
C ARG A 140 -5.90 13.63 26.09
N ALA A 141 -4.64 13.99 26.27
CA ALA A 141 -3.96 15.00 25.45
C ALA A 141 -3.81 14.57 23.98
N VAL A 142 -3.56 13.27 23.70
CA VAL A 142 -3.53 12.73 22.32
C VAL A 142 -4.94 12.62 21.72
N ALA A 143 -5.96 12.35 22.54
CA ALA A 143 -7.35 12.42 22.10
C ALA A 143 -7.80 13.88 21.83
N ASP A 144 -7.33 14.83 22.64
CA ASP A 144 -7.59 16.28 22.49
C ASP A 144 -6.88 16.89 21.28
N THR A 145 -5.86 16.21 20.71
CA THR A 145 -5.21 16.68 19.47
C THR A 145 -5.91 16.21 18.19
N LEU A 146 -6.83 15.24 18.27
CA LEU A 146 -7.64 14.84 17.13
C LEU A 146 -8.89 15.72 17.04
N PRO A 147 -9.17 16.34 15.89
CA PRO A 147 -10.35 17.19 15.73
C PRO A 147 -11.62 16.34 15.88
N VAL A 148 -12.44 16.66 16.88
CA VAL A 148 -13.79 16.11 17.03
C VAL A 148 -14.75 17.00 16.25
N PHE A 149 -15.48 16.40 15.31
CA PHE A 149 -16.43 17.14 14.47
C PHE A 149 -17.84 17.05 15.06
N HIS A 150 -18.50 18.20 15.20
CA HIS A 150 -19.86 18.27 15.76
C HIS A 150 -20.95 18.34 14.68
N SER A 151 -20.56 18.47 13.40
CA SER A 151 -21.48 18.46 12.26
C SER A 151 -20.77 18.04 10.97
N THR A 152 -21.53 17.61 9.96
CA THR A 152 -21.00 17.29 8.63
C THR A 152 -20.37 18.51 7.95
N SER A 153 -20.95 19.70 8.11
CA SER A 153 -20.40 20.95 7.57
C SER A 153 -19.05 21.31 8.19
N ASP A 154 -18.87 21.06 9.49
CA ASP A 154 -17.60 21.27 10.20
C ASP A 154 -16.52 20.31 9.69
N ALA A 155 -16.86 19.02 9.51
CA ALA A 155 -15.96 18.04 8.92
C ALA A 155 -15.54 18.38 7.48
N LEU A 156 -16.46 18.85 6.64
CA LEU A 156 -16.15 19.27 5.26
C LEU A 156 -15.27 20.52 5.22
N ALA A 157 -15.52 21.50 6.11
CA ALA A 157 -14.70 22.69 6.22
C ALA A 157 -13.28 22.35 6.71
N ALA A 158 -13.15 21.43 7.67
CA ALA A 158 -11.86 20.92 8.12
C ALA A 158 -11.13 20.16 7.02
N LEU A 159 -11.80 19.27 6.29
CA LEU A 159 -11.23 18.54 5.15
C LEU A 159 -10.63 19.51 4.12
N THR A 160 -11.39 20.53 3.73
CA THR A 160 -10.94 21.55 2.76
C THR A 160 -9.69 22.28 3.27
N ARG A 161 -9.65 22.66 4.55
CA ARG A 161 -8.48 23.31 5.16
C ARG A 161 -7.26 22.39 5.19
N TYR A 162 -7.43 21.11 5.53
CA TYR A 162 -6.33 20.15 5.55
C TYR A 162 -5.80 19.85 4.15
N GLU A 163 -6.67 19.77 3.15
CA GLU A 163 -6.25 19.62 1.75
C GLU A 163 -5.40 20.80 1.28
N GLN A 164 -5.82 22.04 1.58
CA GLN A 164 -5.03 23.23 1.29
C GLN A 164 -3.69 23.22 2.04
N GLY A 165 -3.69 22.86 3.33
CA GLY A 165 -2.48 22.75 4.14
C GLY A 165 -1.51 21.69 3.60
N TYR A 166 -2.03 20.53 3.20
CA TYR A 166 -1.24 19.47 2.57
C TYR A 166 -0.63 19.93 1.25
N GLN A 167 -1.40 20.59 0.38
CA GLN A 167 -0.91 21.12 -0.88
C GLN A 167 0.21 22.15 -0.68
N ALA A 168 0.04 23.07 0.28
CA ALA A 168 1.06 24.05 0.62
C ALA A 168 2.34 23.41 1.16
N ALA A 169 2.20 22.42 2.07
CA ALA A 169 3.33 21.67 2.60
C ALA A 169 4.06 20.87 1.52
N ALA A 170 3.32 20.23 0.61
CA ALA A 170 3.89 19.48 -0.50
C ALA A 170 4.67 20.39 -1.46
N ALA A 171 4.16 21.59 -1.75
CA ALA A 171 4.86 22.57 -2.57
C ALA A 171 6.17 23.04 -1.90
N PHE A 172 6.12 23.38 -0.61
CA PHE A 172 7.29 23.74 0.17
C PHE A 172 8.34 22.62 0.20
N LEU A 173 7.91 21.37 0.42
CA LEU A 173 8.81 20.21 0.40
C LEU A 173 9.44 20.00 -0.98
N ALA A 174 8.68 20.18 -2.07
CA ALA A 174 9.22 20.12 -3.42
C ALA A 174 10.26 21.23 -3.70
N GLU A 175 10.08 22.42 -3.13
CA GLU A 175 11.06 23.50 -3.20
C GLU A 175 12.34 23.18 -2.42
N GLN A 176 12.23 22.54 -1.26
CA GLN A 176 13.38 22.18 -0.41
C GLN A 176 14.08 20.89 -0.85
N ASP A 177 13.42 20.04 -1.64
CA ASP A 177 13.99 18.79 -2.13
C ASP A 177 15.01 19.06 -3.26
N THR A 178 16.26 19.24 -2.87
CA THR A 178 17.41 19.39 -3.79
C THR A 178 17.93 18.04 -4.28
N ALA A 179 17.65 16.95 -3.57
CA ALA A 179 18.10 15.60 -3.92
C ALA A 179 17.32 15.03 -5.13
N SER A 180 16.00 15.23 -5.17
CA SER A 180 15.17 14.84 -6.31
C SER A 180 15.42 15.70 -7.56
N ARG A 181 15.93 16.94 -7.42
CA ARG A 181 16.37 17.77 -8.55
C ARG A 181 17.55 17.16 -9.30
N MET A 182 18.40 16.35 -8.64
CA MET A 182 19.52 15.66 -9.30
C MET A 182 19.09 14.39 -10.06
N GLN A 183 17.94 13.80 -9.74
CA GLN A 183 17.36 12.67 -10.48
C GLN A 183 16.51 13.13 -11.69
N GLY A 184 16.68 14.40 -12.09
CA GLY A 184 15.71 15.34 -12.66
C GLY A 184 14.96 14.99 -13.96
N ARG A 185 14.99 13.75 -14.45
CA ARG A 185 14.14 13.28 -15.56
C ARG A 185 13.51 11.92 -15.27
N GLU A 186 14.30 10.93 -14.88
CA GLU A 186 13.83 9.57 -14.61
C GLU A 186 12.78 9.55 -13.49
N ALA A 187 12.97 10.35 -12.44
CA ALA A 187 11.99 10.49 -11.37
C ALA A 187 10.65 11.09 -11.84
N TYR A 188 10.68 12.02 -12.80
CA TYR A 188 9.47 12.61 -13.39
C TYR A 188 8.79 11.64 -14.36
N GLU A 189 9.53 10.89 -15.15
CA GLU A 189 9.02 9.84 -16.04
C GLU A 189 8.36 8.72 -15.23
N ALA A 190 8.99 8.26 -14.15
CA ALA A 190 8.41 7.27 -13.23
C ALA A 190 7.13 7.78 -12.54
N ARG A 191 7.13 9.06 -12.12
CA ARG A 191 5.93 9.71 -11.58
C ARG A 191 4.81 9.78 -12.63
N LEU A 192 5.11 10.15 -13.86
CA LEU A 192 4.13 10.20 -14.96
C LEU A 192 3.55 8.82 -15.25
N ALA A 193 4.39 7.79 -15.35
CA ALA A 193 3.96 6.41 -15.55
C ALA A 193 3.02 5.94 -14.42
N THR A 194 3.32 6.32 -13.17
CA THR A 194 2.46 6.02 -12.02
C THR A 194 1.11 6.75 -12.11
N LEU A 195 1.12 8.04 -12.45
CA LEU A 195 -0.11 8.84 -12.61
C LEU A 195 -0.98 8.32 -13.76
N ASP A 196 -0.38 7.83 -14.84
CA ASP A 196 -1.10 7.19 -15.95
C ASP A 196 -1.79 5.90 -15.49
N GLN A 197 -1.14 5.07 -14.66
CA GLN A 197 -1.75 3.88 -14.07
C GLN A 197 -2.94 4.24 -13.16
N VAL A 198 -2.79 5.26 -12.32
CA VAL A 198 -3.87 5.72 -11.42
C VAL A 198 -5.05 6.26 -12.22
N ALA A 199 -4.80 7.04 -13.27
CA ALA A 199 -5.84 7.58 -14.13
C ALA A 199 -6.62 6.45 -14.84
N GLU A 200 -5.93 5.39 -15.26
CA GLU A 200 -6.55 4.21 -15.87
C GLU A 200 -7.43 3.46 -14.88
N VAL A 201 -6.97 3.22 -13.66
CA VAL A 201 -7.76 2.57 -12.60
C VAL A 201 -8.99 3.41 -12.26
N ALA A 202 -8.84 4.73 -12.13
CA ALA A 202 -9.97 5.63 -11.85
C ALA A 202 -10.98 5.64 -13.02
N ARG A 203 -10.50 5.59 -14.27
CA ARG A 203 -11.35 5.48 -15.48
C ARG A 203 -12.13 4.18 -15.51
N GLN A 204 -11.51 3.06 -15.17
CA GLN A 204 -12.19 1.76 -15.04
C GLN A 204 -13.27 1.80 -13.95
N GLY A 205 -12.97 2.44 -12.80
CA GLY A 205 -13.97 2.68 -11.76
C GLY A 205 -15.18 3.48 -12.27
N LEU A 206 -14.94 4.54 -13.05
CA LEU A 206 -16.01 5.36 -13.66
C LEU A 206 -16.82 4.59 -14.70
N GLN A 207 -16.25 3.60 -15.40
CA GLN A 207 -17.03 2.76 -16.31
C GLN A 207 -18.05 1.90 -15.56
N GLY A 208 -17.69 1.41 -14.37
CA GLY A 208 -18.61 0.68 -13.48
C GLY A 208 -19.61 1.57 -12.75
N ALA A 209 -19.23 2.83 -12.45
CA ALA A 209 -20.06 3.80 -11.75
C ALA A 209 -19.93 5.22 -12.37
N PRO A 210 -20.64 5.51 -13.48
CA PRO A 210 -20.46 6.74 -14.26
C PRO A 210 -20.76 8.03 -13.50
N TYR A 211 -21.59 7.95 -12.46
CA TYR A 211 -22.05 9.08 -11.67
C TYR A 211 -21.45 9.11 -10.26
N ASP A 212 -20.42 8.32 -9.98
CA ASP A 212 -19.75 8.34 -8.68
C ASP A 212 -18.92 9.63 -8.54
N PRO A 213 -19.31 10.55 -7.63
CA PRO A 213 -18.61 11.83 -7.48
C PRO A 213 -17.23 11.68 -6.84
N VAL A 214 -16.99 10.61 -6.06
CA VAL A 214 -15.72 10.36 -5.39
C VAL A 214 -14.70 9.86 -6.40
N ILE A 215 -15.06 8.85 -7.22
CA ILE A 215 -14.16 8.33 -8.26
C ILE A 215 -13.87 9.42 -9.30
N ASN A 216 -14.88 10.20 -9.69
CA ASN A 216 -14.70 11.32 -10.62
C ASN A 216 -13.72 12.37 -10.06
N ARG A 217 -13.79 12.67 -8.76
CA ARG A 217 -12.84 13.57 -8.11
C ARG A 217 -11.40 13.03 -8.19
N TYR A 218 -11.18 11.76 -7.88
CA TYR A 218 -9.86 11.14 -7.97
C TYR A 218 -9.31 11.11 -9.40
N TYR A 219 -10.17 10.90 -10.40
CA TYR A 219 -9.79 10.97 -11.80
C TYR A 219 -9.31 12.37 -12.17
N LEU A 220 -10.09 13.41 -11.85
CA LEU A 220 -9.76 14.80 -12.17
C LEU A 220 -8.51 15.30 -11.43
N THR A 221 -8.31 14.92 -10.16
CA THR A 221 -7.10 15.27 -9.41
C THR A 221 -5.86 14.57 -9.96
N THR A 222 -5.99 13.34 -10.45
CA THR A 222 -4.88 12.62 -11.09
C THR A 222 -4.49 13.29 -12.42
N LEU A 223 -5.47 13.71 -13.23
CA LEU A 223 -5.21 14.43 -14.47
C LEU A 223 -4.50 15.77 -14.23
N SER A 224 -4.90 16.53 -13.21
CA SER A 224 -4.26 17.80 -12.90
C SER A 224 -2.82 17.61 -12.39
N ALA A 225 -2.58 16.57 -11.57
CA ALA A 225 -1.25 16.20 -11.12
C ALA A 225 -0.34 15.81 -12.30
N ARG A 226 -0.86 15.08 -13.29
CA ARG A 226 -0.14 14.71 -14.52
C ARG A 226 0.28 15.94 -15.32
N GLN A 227 -0.63 16.90 -15.52
CA GLN A 227 -0.34 18.15 -16.22
C GLN A 227 0.72 18.99 -15.48
N ALA A 228 0.70 19.00 -14.14
CA ALA A 228 1.74 19.67 -13.35
C ALA A 228 3.12 19.01 -13.52
N ALA A 229 3.19 17.68 -13.49
CA ALA A 229 4.43 16.94 -13.70
C ALA A 229 5.01 17.16 -15.11
N LEU A 230 4.16 17.21 -16.15
CA LEU A 230 4.60 17.55 -17.51
C LEU A 230 5.18 18.96 -17.62
N ARG A 231 4.56 19.94 -16.95
CA ARG A 231 5.10 21.31 -16.89
C ARG A 231 6.46 21.34 -16.20
N GLN A 232 6.60 20.64 -15.08
CA GLN A 232 7.88 20.53 -14.36
C GLN A 232 8.98 19.90 -15.24
N LEU A 233 8.66 18.81 -15.94
CA LEU A 233 9.58 18.18 -16.88
C LEU A 233 10.00 19.15 -18.01
N SER A 234 9.06 19.94 -18.54
CA SER A 234 9.38 20.96 -19.56
C SER A 234 10.28 22.08 -19.04
N THR A 235 10.14 22.47 -17.77
CA THR A 235 10.97 23.53 -17.16
C THR A 235 12.36 23.05 -16.74
N THR A 236 12.54 21.74 -16.53
CA THR A 236 13.84 21.14 -16.19
C THR A 236 14.70 20.81 -17.41
N LEU A 237 14.14 20.84 -18.63
CA LEU A 237 14.91 20.68 -19.86
C LEU A 237 15.58 22.02 -20.25
N PRO A 238 16.89 22.04 -20.56
CA PRO A 238 17.52 23.22 -21.18
C PRO A 238 16.86 23.49 -22.55
N PRO A 239 16.77 24.77 -22.98
CA PRO A 239 15.97 25.21 -24.14
C PRO A 239 16.35 24.61 -25.50
N ASN A 240 17.41 23.81 -25.55
CA ASN A 240 18.04 23.25 -26.73
C ASN A 240 17.77 21.75 -26.95
N VAL A 241 16.83 21.13 -26.22
CA VAL A 241 16.38 19.75 -26.48
C VAL A 241 14.91 19.76 -26.90
N GLN A 242 14.67 19.82 -28.22
CA GLN A 242 13.35 19.60 -28.79
C GLN A 242 12.92 18.16 -28.56
N MET A 243 11.74 17.95 -27.94
CA MET A 243 11.09 16.65 -27.90
C MET A 243 10.62 16.28 -29.31
N GLY A 244 11.36 15.37 -29.96
CA GLY A 244 10.86 14.64 -31.13
C GLY A 244 9.63 13.84 -30.71
N GLY A 245 8.52 14.07 -31.42
CA GLY A 245 7.26 13.41 -31.17
C GLY A 245 7.36 11.89 -31.30
N TYR A 246 6.75 11.21 -30.33
CA TYR A 246 6.22 9.86 -30.46
C TYR A 246 4.78 9.89 -29.99
#